data_AF-A0A4P7UB69-F1
#
_entry.id   AF-A0A4P7UB69-F1
#
_cell.length_a   1.000
_cell.length_b   1.000
_cell.length_c   1.000
_cell.angle_alpha   90.00
_cell.angle_beta   90.00
_cell.angle_gamma   90.00
#
_symmetry.space_group_name_H-M   'P 1'
#
loop_
_entity.id
_entity.type
_entity.pdbx_description
1 polymer ?
#
loop_
_entity_poly.entity_id
_entity_poly.type
_entity_poly.pdbx_seq_one_letter_code
_entity_poly.pdbx_strand_id
1 'polypeptide(L)' 'MSADGAAFTGTARVNDVAGHRYELTVVDDGRRDTLRLRVWAPSGASLYDSGVQAVHGALRVDLD' A
#
# COMPACT_ATOMS: atom_id res chain seq x y z
N MET A 1 -9.17 -20.55 -8.49
CA MET A 1 -7.84 -19.95 -8.30
C MET A 1 -7.97 -19.06 -7.08
N SER A 2 -7.24 -19.36 -6.01
CA SER A 2 -7.16 -18.49 -4.84
C SER A 2 -6.35 -17.27 -5.27
N ALA A 3 -6.90 -16.07 -5.12
CA ALA A 3 -6.10 -14.86 -5.22
C ALA A 3 -5.36 -14.75 -3.88
N ASP A 4 -4.06 -14.99 -3.90
CA ASP A 4 -3.23 -14.89 -2.70
C ASP A 4 -2.82 -13.41 -2.56
N GLY A 5 -3.16 -12.82 -1.42
CA GLY A 5 -2.96 -11.39 -1.17
C GLY A 5 -2.27 -11.14 0.16
N ALA A 6 -1.47 -10.08 0.20
CA ALA A 6 -0.82 -9.58 1.41
C ALA A 6 -1.27 -8.15 1.68
N ALA A 7 -1.47 -7.84 2.96
CA ALA A 7 -1.72 -6.48 3.42
C ALA A 7 -0.63 -6.10 4.44
N PHE A 8 0.07 -5.00 4.16
CA PHE A 8 1.04 -4.41 5.06
C PHE A 8 0.45 -3.13 5.65
N THR A 9 0.52 -2.98 6.95
CA THR A 9 0.05 -1.78 7.64
C THR A 9 1.12 -1.28 8.58
N GLY A 10 1.14 0.04 8.78
CA GLY A 10 2.08 0.63 9.70
C GLY A 10 1.93 2.14 9.79
N THR A 11 2.96 2.76 10.38
CA THR A 11 3.08 4.21 10.39
C THR A 11 4.11 4.68 9.38
N ALA A 12 3.87 5.85 8.80
CA ALA A 12 4.70 6.48 7.79
C ALA A 12 5.00 7.94 8.17
N ARG A 13 6.07 8.47 7.57
CA ARG A 13 6.40 9.89 7.56
C ARG A 13 6.05 10.44 6.18
N VAL A 14 5.26 11.51 6.12
CA VAL A 14 4.88 12.19 4.87
C VAL A 14 5.31 13.63 4.99
N ASN A 15 6.17 14.10 4.07
CA ASN A 15 6.74 15.45 4.11
C ASN A 15 7.30 15.81 5.49
N ASP A 16 8.15 14.94 6.05
CA ASP A 16 8.74 15.05 7.39
C ASP A 16 7.80 14.96 8.60
N VAL A 17 6.49 14.79 8.38
CA VAL A 17 5.51 14.63 9.46
C VAL A 17 5.26 13.14 9.73
N ALA A 18 5.61 12.68 10.93
CA ALA A 18 5.40 11.31 11.37
C ALA A 18 3.95 11.01 11.81
N GLY A 19 3.62 9.73 12.01
CA GLY A 19 2.34 9.30 12.58
C GLY A 19 1.21 9.11 11.58
N HIS A 20 1.50 9.19 10.28
CA HIS A 20 0.54 8.83 9.24
C HIS A 20 0.32 7.33 9.27
N ARG A 21 -0.91 6.86 9.08
CA ARG A 21 -1.17 5.43 8.89
C ARG A 21 -1.04 5.11 7.40
N TYR A 22 -0.40 4.01 7.05
CA TYR A 22 -0.47 3.48 5.70
C TYR A 22 -1.05 2.06 5.68
N GLU A 23 -1.60 1.71 4.52
CA GLU A 23 -1.95 0.36 4.17
C GLU A 23 -1.53 0.10 2.72
N LEU A 24 -0.72 -0.93 2.51
CA LEU A 24 -0.33 -1.43 1.21
C LEU A 24 -0.97 -2.81 1.01
N THR A 25 -1.83 -2.93 0.01
CA THR A 25 -2.39 -4.21 -0.41
C THR A 25 -1.70 -4.68 -1.67
N VAL A 26 -1.29 -5.94 -1.71
CA VAL A 26 -0.80 -6.63 -2.91
C VAL A 26 -1.68 -7.86 -3.14
N VAL A 27 -2.10 -8.08 -4.39
CA VAL A 27 -2.93 -9.22 -4.78
C VAL A 27 -2.32 -9.88 -6.00
N ASP A 28 -2.01 -11.17 -5.88
CA ASP A 28 -1.71 -12.05 -7.02
C ASP A 28 -3.01 -12.67 -7.51
N ASP A 29 -3.41 -12.38 -8.75
CA ASP A 29 -4.59 -12.97 -9.41
C ASP A 29 -4.24 -14.09 -10.41
N GLY A 30 -2.96 -14.45 -10.52
CA GLY A 30 -2.39 -15.44 -11.43
C GLY A 30 -2.14 -14.96 -12.86
N ARG A 31 -2.67 -13.79 -13.26
CA ARG A 31 -2.44 -13.19 -14.59
C ARG A 31 -1.91 -11.76 -14.53
N ARG A 32 -2.26 -11.01 -13.48
CA ARG A 32 -1.87 -9.62 -13.22
C ARG A 32 -1.85 -9.37 -11.72
N ASP A 33 -0.65 -9.24 -11.20
CA ASP A 33 -0.47 -8.77 -9.83
C ASP A 33 -0.89 -7.31 -9.73
N THR A 34 -1.53 -6.94 -8.62
CA THR A 34 -1.96 -5.57 -8.37
C THR A 34 -1.49 -5.08 -7.01
N LEU A 35 -1.34 -3.75 -6.91
CA LEU A 35 -1.04 -3.07 -5.66
C LEU A 35 -1.98 -1.90 -5.42
N ARG A 36 -2.20 -1.53 -4.16
CA ARG A 36 -2.83 -0.26 -3.78
C ARG A 36 -2.22 0.25 -2.47
N LEU A 37 -1.74 1.49 -2.50
CA LEU A 37 -1.29 2.21 -1.31
C LEU A 37 -2.35 3.22 -0.89
N ARG A 38 -2.73 3.16 0.38
CA ARG A 38 -3.59 4.14 1.03
C ARG A 38 -2.87 4.76 2.21
N VAL A 39 -3.01 6.08 2.36
CA VAL A 39 -2.39 6.83 3.46
C VAL A 39 -3.42 7.74 4.11
N TRP A 40 -3.44 7.72 5.45
CA TRP A 40 -4.30 8.55 6.27
C TRP A 40 -3.47 9.47 7.17
N ALA A 41 -3.98 10.68 7.37
CA ALA A 41 -3.49 11.60 8.39
C ALA A 41 -3.63 11.00 9.79
N PRO A 42 -2.87 11.49 10.79
CA PRO A 42 -3.08 11.10 12.19
C PRO A 42 -4.51 11.32 12.69
N SER A 43 -5.23 12.30 12.12
CA SER A 43 -6.65 12.56 12.41
C SER A 43 -7.62 11.51 11.83
N GLY A 44 -7.13 10.59 10.99
CA GLY A 44 -7.94 9.62 10.26
C GLY A 44 -8.43 10.09 8.88
N ALA A 45 -8.19 11.35 8.51
CA ALA A 45 -8.54 11.85 7.18
C ALA A 45 -7.73 11.13 6.08
N SER A 46 -8.38 10.71 5.00
CA SER A 46 -7.68 10.16 3.84
C SER A 46 -6.84 11.24 3.16
N LEU A 47 -5.55 10.97 2.95
CA LEU A 47 -4.64 11.89 2.28
C LEU A 47 -4.28 11.45 0.88
N TYR A 48 -4.13 10.14 0.69
CA TYR A 48 -3.67 9.58 -0.57
C TYR A 48 -4.25 8.19 -0.80
N ASP A 49 -4.58 7.93 -2.06
CA ASP A 49 -4.94 6.62 -2.57
C ASP A 49 -4.35 6.50 -3.99
N SER A 50 -3.50 5.51 -4.20
CA SER A 50 -2.93 5.28 -5.54
C SER A 50 -3.97 4.76 -6.54
N GLY A 51 -5.14 4.31 -6.07
CA GLY A 51 -5.96 3.37 -6.81
C GLY A 51 -5.28 2.01 -6.95
N VAL A 52 -5.95 1.07 -7.61
CA VAL A 52 -5.38 -0.24 -7.95
C VAL A 52 -4.44 -0.07 -9.13
N GLN A 53 -3.18 -0.42 -8.95
CA GLN A 53 -2.13 -0.35 -9.96
C GLN A 53 -1.71 -1.76 -10.37
N ALA A 54 -1.54 -2.00 -11.67
CA ALA A 54 -0.96 -3.25 -12.16
C ALA A 54 0.55 -3.26 -11.88
N VAL A 55 1.07 -4.36 -11.37
CA VAL A 55 2.50 -4.53 -11.13
C VAL A 55 3.14 -5.10 -12.39
N HIS A 56 4.02 -4.32 -13.01
CA HIS A 56 4.83 -4.75 -14.15
C HIS A 56 6.26 -5.03 -13.66
N GLY A 57 6.48 -6.12 -12.90
CA GLY A 57 7.80 -6.51 -12.40
C GLY A 57 7.79 -6.95 -10.93
N ALA A 58 8.87 -6.66 -10.20
CA ALA A 58 8.99 -6.98 -8.77
C ALA A 58 8.83 -5.72 -7.92
N LEU A 59 8.03 -5.81 -6.84
CA LEU A 59 7.89 -4.76 -5.84
C LEU A 59 8.78 -5.09 -4.64
N ARG A 60 9.71 -4.19 -4.30
CA ARG A 60 10.46 -4.23 -3.03
C ARG A 60 9.99 -3.07 -2.16
N VAL A 61 9.57 -3.39 -0.95
CA VAL A 61 9.19 -2.41 0.08
C VAL A 61 10.25 -2.48 1.16
N ASP A 62 11.08 -1.46 1.25
CA ASP A 62 12.00 -1.30 2.36
C ASP A 62 11.26 -0.51 3.45
N LEU A 63 11.17 -1.10 4.64
CA LEU A 63 10.62 -0.48 5.84
C LEU A 63 11.80 -0.20 6.77
N ASP A 64 11.93 1.05 7.24
CA ASP A 64 12.92 1.45 8.25
C ASP A 64 12.67 0.80 9.62
#